data_AF-A0A524KR23-F1
#
_entry.id   AF-A0A524KR23-F1
#
_cell.length_a   1.000
_cell.length_b   1.000
_cell.length_c   1.000
_cell.angle_alpha   90.00
_cell.angle_beta   90.00
_cell.angle_gamma   90.00
#
_symmetry.space_group_name_H-M   'P 1'
#
loop_
_entity.id
_entity.type
_entity.pdbx_description
1 polymer ?
#
loop_
_entity_poly.entity_id
_entity_poly.type
_entity_poly.pdbx_seq_one_letter_code
_entity_poly.pdbx_strand_id
1 'polypeptide(L)'
;MGLVARTLERVKPSPTMAITNKAREMKAAGFDVIGLGAGEPDFDTPDNIKQAAIDAIKRGETKYTAVDGIPELKQAISEKFARENGLDYKP
;
A
#
# COMPACT_ATOMS: atom_id res chain seq x y z
N MET A 1 -29.97 0.52 20.59
CA MET A 1 -29.40 0.02 19.31
C MET A 1 -28.31 1.00 18.94
N GLY A 2 -27.04 0.57 18.93
CA GLY A 2 -25.91 1.47 18.69
C GLY A 2 -25.90 1.98 17.24
N LEU A 3 -25.36 3.18 17.03
CA LEU A 3 -25.15 3.76 15.69
C LEU A 3 -24.21 2.90 14.83
N VAL A 4 -23.30 2.16 15.48
CA VAL A 4 -22.30 1.30 14.84
C VAL A 4 -22.67 -0.17 14.93
N ALA A 5 -22.21 -0.95 13.95
CA ALA A 5 -22.41 -2.39 13.91
C ALA A 5 -21.63 -3.12 15.02
N ARG A 6 -22.25 -4.13 15.65
CA ARG A 6 -21.63 -4.96 16.72
C ARG A 6 -20.33 -5.64 16.30
N THR A 7 -20.13 -5.90 15.01
CA THR A 7 -18.86 -6.48 14.50
C THR A 7 -17.67 -5.57 14.78
N LEU A 8 -17.87 -4.24 14.82
CA LEU A 8 -16.81 -3.28 15.08
C LEU A 8 -16.24 -3.43 16.50
N GLU A 9 -17.09 -3.77 17.48
CA GLU A 9 -16.69 -3.99 18.87
C GLU A 9 -15.70 -5.16 19.03
N ARG A 10 -15.66 -6.08 18.06
CA ARG A 10 -14.76 -7.25 18.07
C ARG A 10 -13.36 -6.93 17.54
N VAL A 11 -13.19 -5.81 16.83
CA VAL A 11 -11.90 -5.39 16.28
C VAL A 11 -11.13 -4.63 17.35
N LYS A 12 -10.00 -5.19 17.78
CA LYS A 12 -9.14 -4.53 18.76
C LYS A 12 -8.36 -3.38 18.11
N PRO A 13 -8.08 -2.30 18.84
CA PRO A 13 -7.16 -1.26 18.38
C PRO A 13 -5.79 -1.83 18.00
N SER A 14 -5.18 -1.30 16.94
CA SER A 14 -3.87 -1.76 16.48
C SER A 14 -2.76 -1.32 17.43
N PRO A 15 -2.02 -2.25 18.05
CA PRO A 15 -0.89 -1.90 18.92
C PRO A 15 0.25 -1.22 18.13
N THR A 16 0.44 -1.60 16.86
CA THR A 16 1.46 -1.02 15.97
C THR A 16 1.18 0.46 15.67
N MET A 17 -0.10 0.83 15.50
CA MET A 17 -0.47 2.23 15.33
C MET A 17 -0.29 3.04 16.62
N ALA A 18 -0.64 2.45 17.77
CA ALA A 18 -0.48 3.12 19.06
C ALA A 18 0.99 3.46 19.36
N ILE A 19 1.91 2.52 19.14
CA ILE A 19 3.35 2.78 19.35
C ILE A 19 3.91 3.78 18.34
N THR A 20 3.48 3.71 17.08
CA THR A 20 3.88 4.67 16.03
C THR A 20 3.44 6.09 16.36
N ASN A 21 2.20 6.25 16.83
CA ASN A 21 1.68 7.55 17.27
C ASN A 21 2.46 8.07 18.48
N LYS A 22 2.74 7.21 19.47
CA LYS A 22 3.51 7.63 20.65
C LYS A 22 4.92 8.08 20.29
N ALA A 23 5.59 7.37 19.38
CA ALA A 23 6.91 7.76 18.88
C ALA A 23 6.86 9.12 18.16
N ARG A 24 5.82 9.39 17.36
CA ARG A 24 5.61 10.69 16.71
C ARG A 24 5.37 11.82 17.72
N GLU A 25 4.55 11.59 18.76
CA GLU A 25 4.32 12.55 19.85
C GLU A 25 5.62 12.90 20.58
N MET A 26 6.43 11.88 20.90
CA MET A 26 7.70 12.08 21.59
C MET A 26 8.70 12.87 20.72
N LYS A 27 8.80 12.57 19.42
CA LYS A 27 9.58 13.38 18.48
C LYS A 27 9.10 14.84 18.43
N ALA A 28 7.79 15.05 18.35
CA ALA A 28 7.19 16.39 18.33
C ALA A 28 7.42 17.17 19.63
N ALA A 29 7.52 16.47 20.76
CA ALA A 29 7.87 17.04 22.06
C ALA A 29 9.39 17.28 22.24
N GLY A 30 10.20 17.04 21.21
CA GLY A 30 11.64 17.33 21.21
C GLY A 30 12.53 16.20 21.73
N PHE A 31 11.98 15.01 21.98
CA PHE A 31 12.78 13.83 22.33
C PHE A 31 13.44 13.24 21.08
N ASP A 32 14.70 12.81 21.21
CA ASP A 32 15.38 12.02 20.20
C ASP A 32 14.88 10.56 20.26
N VAL A 33 14.20 10.11 19.20
CA VAL A 33 13.51 8.82 19.16
C VAL A 33 13.88 8.07 17.88
N ILE A 34 14.45 6.88 18.03
CA ILE A 34 14.72 5.96 16.91
C ILE A 34 13.54 5.00 16.77
N GLY A 35 12.81 5.13 15.66
CA GLY A 35 11.64 4.29 15.36
C GLY A 35 12.04 3.06 14.56
N LEU A 36 12.16 1.91 15.21
CA LEU A 36 12.47 0.62 14.58
C LEU A 36 11.22 -0.23 14.25
N GLY A 37 10.05 0.41 14.24
CA GLY A 37 8.75 -0.25 14.05
C GLY A 37 8.15 -0.08 12.65
N ALA A 38 8.85 0.56 11.72
CA ALA A 38 8.36 0.72 10.35
C ALA A 38 8.29 -0.65 9.64
N GLY A 39 7.16 -0.93 9.00
CA GLY A 39 6.95 -2.15 8.19
C GLY A 39 7.12 -1.93 6.69
N GLU A 40 7.51 -0.72 6.29
CA GLU A 40 7.74 -0.33 4.90
C GLU A 40 9.24 -0.03 4.68
N PRO A 41 9.77 -0.24 3.45
CA PRO A 41 11.13 0.16 3.11
C PRO A 41 11.35 1.67 3.30
N ASP A 42 12.58 2.06 3.61
CA ASP A 42 13.01 3.46 3.78
C ASP A 42 13.35 4.15 2.46
N PHE A 43 13.39 3.41 1.35
CA PHE A 43 13.64 3.94 0.01
C PHE A 43 12.38 4.52 -0.63
N ASP A 44 12.55 5.58 -1.41
CA ASP A 44 11.50 6.14 -2.24
C ASP A 44 11.17 5.21 -3.43
N THR A 45 10.02 5.43 -4.06
CA THR A 45 9.62 4.71 -5.27
C THR A 45 10.62 4.97 -6.40
N PRO A 46 11.07 3.93 -7.13
CA PRO A 46 11.96 4.07 -8.29
C PRO A 46 11.45 5.05 -9.36
N ASP A 47 12.36 5.81 -9.97
CA ASP A 47 12.01 6.90 -10.90
C ASP A 47 11.27 6.42 -12.15
N ASN A 48 11.57 5.22 -12.65
CA ASN A 48 10.85 4.64 -13.79
C ASN A 48 9.36 4.42 -13.49
N ILE A 49 9.02 4.08 -12.24
CA ILE A 49 7.63 3.90 -11.80
C ILE A 49 6.95 5.26 -11.65
N LYS A 50 7.63 6.24 -11.03
CA LYS A 50 7.14 7.62 -10.93
C LYS A 50 6.84 8.21 -12.31
N GLN A 51 7.76 8.03 -13.27
CA GLN A 51 7.59 8.55 -14.62
C GLN A 51 6.40 7.89 -15.34
N ALA A 52 6.24 6.57 -15.23
CA ALA A 52 5.08 5.86 -15.79
C ALA A 52 3.75 6.39 -15.22
N ALA A 53 3.70 6.67 -13.92
CA ALA A 53 2.53 7.26 -13.27
C ALA A 53 2.25 8.70 -13.77
N ILE A 54 3.28 9.53 -13.89
CA ILE A 54 3.17 10.89 -14.47
C ILE A 54 2.64 10.83 -15.91
N ASP A 55 3.13 9.90 -16.71
CA ASP A 55 2.71 9.79 -18.10
C ASP A 55 1.28 9.27 -18.22
N ALA A 56 0.85 8.35 -17.36
CA ALA A 56 -0.56 7.93 -17.28
C ALA A 56 -1.50 9.10 -16.94
N ILE A 57 -1.09 9.97 -16.00
CA ILE A 57 -1.81 11.22 -15.69
C ILE A 57 -1.89 12.11 -16.93
N LYS A 58 -0.78 12.33 -17.64
CA LYS A 58 -0.74 13.16 -18.86
C LYS A 58 -1.60 12.60 -19.99
N ARG A 59 -1.69 11.26 -20.12
CA ARG A 59 -2.55 10.57 -21.10
C ARG A 59 -4.02 10.53 -20.70
N GLY A 60 -4.37 10.98 -19.49
CA GLY A 60 -5.75 11.03 -19.01
C GLY A 60 -6.30 9.68 -18.53
N GLU A 61 -5.43 8.73 -18.15
CA GLU A 61 -5.80 7.42 -17.59
C GLU A 61 -6.39 7.57 -16.17
N THR A 62 -7.62 8.09 -16.09
CA THR A 62 -8.25 8.59 -14.84
C THR A 62 -9.66 8.05 -14.63
N LYS A 63 -10.11 7.14 -15.50
CA LYS A 63 -11.45 6.55 -15.45
C LYS A 63 -11.44 5.24 -14.66
N TYR A 64 -12.63 4.74 -14.34
CA TYR A 64 -12.77 3.45 -13.69
C TYR A 64 -12.09 2.35 -14.51
N THR A 65 -11.36 1.50 -13.80
CA THR A 65 -10.83 0.25 -14.32
C THR A 65 -11.85 -0.87 -14.13
N ALA A 66 -11.59 -2.05 -14.68
CA ALA A 66 -12.30 -3.25 -14.26
C ALA A 66 -12.05 -3.54 -12.76
N VAL A 67 -12.98 -4.26 -12.13
CA VAL A 67 -12.95 -4.57 -10.68
C VAL A 67 -11.69 -5.37 -10.30
N ASP A 68 -11.24 -6.25 -11.20
CA ASP A 68 -10.07 -7.10 -11.05
C ASP A 68 -8.77 -6.47 -11.59
N GLY A 69 -8.82 -5.23 -12.08
CA GLY A 69 -7.66 -4.47 -12.57
C GLY A 69 -7.59 -4.33 -14.10
N ILE A 70 -6.64 -3.53 -14.58
CA ILE A 70 -6.45 -3.31 -16.03
C ILE A 70 -5.83 -4.55 -16.70
N PRO A 71 -6.21 -4.89 -17.95
CA PRO A 71 -5.70 -6.07 -18.65
C PRO A 71 -4.17 -6.13 -18.72
N GLU A 72 -3.52 -4.98 -18.92
CA GLU A 72 -2.06 -4.85 -19.05
C GLU A 72 -1.34 -5.26 -17.76
N LEU A 73 -1.91 -4.90 -16.59
CA LEU A 73 -1.35 -5.26 -15.30
C LEU A 73 -1.55 -6.75 -15.00
N LYS A 74 -2.72 -7.30 -15.34
CA LYS A 74 -2.99 -8.74 -15.16
C LYS A 74 -2.04 -9.59 -16.00
N GLN A 75 -1.85 -9.23 -17.27
CA GLN A 75 -0.88 -9.87 -18.16
C GLN A 75 0.55 -9.80 -17.58
N ALA A 76 0.99 -8.62 -17.14
CA ALA A 76 2.32 -8.44 -16.56
C ALA A 76 2.54 -9.28 -15.28
N ILE A 77 1.50 -9.43 -14.45
CA ILE A 77 1.54 -10.27 -13.25
C ILE A 77 1.64 -11.76 -13.61
N SER A 78 0.83 -12.25 -14.57
CA SER A 78 0.92 -13.63 -15.05
C SER A 78 2.30 -13.94 -15.63
N GLU A 79 2.87 -13.04 -16.44
CA GLU A 79 4.22 -13.17 -16.99
C GLU A 79 5.30 -13.14 -15.90
N LYS A 80 5.14 -12.30 -14.88
CA LYS A 80 6.04 -12.27 -13.72
C LYS A 80 6.03 -13.62 -13.00
N PHE A 81 4.85 -14.18 -12.74
CA PHE A 81 4.72 -15.49 -12.08
C PHE A 81 5.34 -16.62 -12.91
N ALA A 82 5.16 -16.60 -14.23
CA ALA A 82 5.83 -17.58 -15.10
C ALA A 82 7.35 -17.44 -15.04
N ARG A 83 7.87 -16.20 -15.15
CA ARG A 83 9.32 -15.92 -15.18
C ARG A 83 10.03 -16.19 -13.85
N GLU A 84 9.43 -15.80 -12.74
CA GLU A 84 10.11 -15.76 -11.43
C GLU A 84 9.69 -16.90 -10.51
N ASN A 85 8.53 -17.52 -10.76
CA ASN A 85 7.96 -18.55 -9.91
C ASN A 85 7.68 -19.86 -10.66
N GLY A 86 7.79 -19.88 -11.99
CA GLY A 86 7.45 -21.06 -12.81
C GLY A 86 5.96 -21.42 -12.80
N LEU A 87 5.09 -20.44 -12.51
CA LEU A 87 3.64 -20.63 -12.42
C LEU A 87 2.96 -20.05 -13.66
N ASP A 88 2.11 -20.86 -14.32
CA ASP A 88 1.36 -20.44 -15.50
C ASP A 88 -0.09 -20.07 -15.13
N TYR A 89 -0.47 -18.82 -15.44
CA TYR A 89 -1.80 -18.27 -15.16
C TYR A 89 -2.35 -17.56 -16.39
N LYS A 90 -3.67 -17.71 -16.62
CA LYS A 90 -4.39 -16.98 -17.66
C LYS A 90 -4.97 -15.68 -17.08
N PRO A 91 -4.62 -14.50 -17.64
CA PRO A 91 -5.09 -13.20 -17.16
C PRO A 91 -6.56 -12.89 -17.50
#